data_AF-A0A538ARH6-F1
#
_entry.id   AF-A0A538ARH6-F1
#
_cell.length_a   1.000
_cell.length_b   1.000
_cell.length_c   1.000
_cell.angle_alpha   90.00
_cell.angle_beta   90.00
_cell.angle_gamma   90.00
#
_symmetry.space_group_name_H-M   'P 1'
#
loop_
_entity.id
_entity.type
_entity.pdbx_description
1 polymer ?
#
loop_
_entity_poly.entity_id
_entity_poly.type
_entity_poly.pdbx_seq_one_letter_code
_entity_poly.pdbx_strand_id
1 'polypeptide(L)'
;MRRLLTARLGMVVLAGVFVLTGMASAAHADQYILNIDHCTGTCGTPPFGTIDVVQNGVNDVKVTVTLKAGEVFANSAGGGVGFNLSGNPTISASNVTTGFALVSTTKGAIGFDGLGNFEYEIACTACSGGNPGNPAGPLNFDIIATGLTPAAFKEFSTHPPGDTDSYFGVDIRGTNTNTGVVGTNTVTVVPEPGTLALVGTALIGVGAWARRRVRGLLRTA
;
A
#
# COMPACT_ATOMS: atom_id res chain seq x y z
N MET A 1 -19.17 45.88 -34.14
CA MET A 1 -18.04 45.77 -33.17
C MET A 1 -18.42 45.19 -31.79
N ARG A 2 -19.67 45.20 -31.33
CA ARG A 2 -20.06 44.65 -30.01
C ARG A 2 -20.21 43.12 -29.90
N ARG A 3 -20.15 42.37 -31.01
CA ARG A 3 -20.27 40.89 -31.03
C ARG A 3 -18.96 40.12 -30.73
N LEU A 4 -17.83 40.82 -30.61
CA LEU A 4 -16.50 40.23 -30.40
C LEU A 4 -16.09 40.15 -28.92
N LEU A 5 -16.80 40.81 -28.00
CA LEU A 5 -16.47 40.84 -26.57
C LEU A 5 -17.08 39.67 -25.77
N THR A 6 -18.20 39.10 -26.21
CA THR A 6 -18.85 37.97 -25.52
C THR A 6 -18.16 36.62 -25.76
N ALA A 7 -17.39 36.49 -26.84
CA ALA A 7 -16.61 35.28 -27.15
C ALA A 7 -15.36 35.13 -26.27
N ARG A 8 -14.81 36.24 -25.75
CA ARG A 8 -13.57 36.22 -24.93
C ARG A 8 -13.84 35.91 -23.46
N LEU A 9 -15.05 36.16 -22.95
CA LEU A 9 -15.40 35.89 -21.55
C LEU A 9 -15.81 34.43 -21.29
N GLY A 10 -16.32 33.73 -22.31
CA GLY A 10 -16.67 32.30 -22.22
C GLY A 10 -15.46 31.36 -22.22
N MET A 11 -14.33 31.80 -22.77
CA MET A 11 -13.10 30.99 -22.88
C MET A 11 -12.26 30.99 -21.59
N VAL A 12 -12.42 32.00 -20.73
CA VAL A 12 -11.67 32.12 -19.45
C VAL A 12 -12.23 31.17 -18.38
N VAL A 13 -13.54 30.87 -18.40
CA VAL A 13 -14.15 29.94 -17.44
C VAL A 13 -13.86 28.47 -17.79
N LEU A 14 -13.65 28.14 -19.07
CA LEU A 14 -13.24 26.80 -19.49
C LEU A 14 -11.77 26.50 -19.20
N ALA A 15 -10.90 27.52 -19.24
CA ALA A 15 -9.47 27.38 -18.93
C ALA A 15 -9.18 27.34 -17.42
N GLY A 16 -10.00 27.99 -16.57
CA GLY A 16 -9.80 28.00 -15.12
C GLY A 16 -10.16 26.68 -14.40
N VAL A 17 -11.01 25.84 -15.00
CA VAL A 17 -11.43 24.55 -14.40
C VAL A 17 -10.48 23.41 -14.76
N PHE A 18 -9.64 23.56 -15.79
CA PHE A 18 -8.72 22.51 -16.25
C PHE A 18 -7.38 22.48 -15.48
N VAL A 19 -7.08 23.47 -14.63
CA VAL A 19 -5.78 23.59 -13.95
C VAL A 19 -5.80 23.07 -12.50
N LEU A 20 -6.97 22.69 -11.98
CA LEU A 20 -7.13 22.16 -10.61
C LEU A 20 -7.46 20.66 -10.54
N THR A 21 -7.28 19.92 -11.64
CA THR A 21 -7.16 18.45 -11.58
C THR A 21 -5.79 18.08 -11.00
N GLY A 22 -5.51 18.58 -9.80
CA GLY A 22 -4.53 17.97 -8.92
C GLY A 22 -4.96 16.53 -8.76
N MET A 23 -4.12 15.64 -9.24
CA MET A 23 -4.27 14.21 -9.19
C MET A 23 -4.44 13.80 -7.73
N ALA A 24 -5.67 13.80 -7.24
CA ALA A 24 -5.99 13.07 -6.02
C ALA A 24 -5.78 11.61 -6.40
N SER A 25 -4.59 11.08 -6.11
CA SER A 25 -4.36 9.64 -6.13
C SER A 25 -5.50 9.05 -5.31
N ALA A 26 -6.35 8.26 -5.95
CA ALA A 26 -7.27 7.41 -5.22
C ALA A 26 -6.39 6.53 -4.35
N ALA A 27 -6.32 6.83 -3.06
CA ALA A 27 -5.56 6.04 -2.11
C ALA A 27 -6.32 4.72 -1.93
N HIS A 28 -6.09 3.78 -2.87
CA HIS A 28 -6.37 2.37 -2.63
C HIS A 28 -5.50 1.97 -1.45
N ALA A 29 -6.13 1.74 -0.30
CA ALA A 29 -5.46 1.26 0.90
C ALA A 29 -6.01 -0.13 1.20
N ASP A 30 -5.20 -1.15 0.93
CA ASP A 30 -5.45 -2.49 1.45
C ASP A 30 -4.77 -2.59 2.82
N GLN A 31 -5.49 -3.09 3.82
CA GLN A 31 -4.92 -3.36 5.14
C GLN A 31 -4.92 -4.86 5.42
N TYR A 32 -3.78 -5.36 5.87
CA TYR A 32 -3.56 -6.75 6.24
C TYR A 32 -3.31 -6.82 7.75
N ILE A 33 -3.97 -7.75 8.44
CA ILE A 33 -3.86 -7.91 9.90
C ILE A 33 -2.97 -9.12 10.19
N LEU A 34 -1.87 -8.93 10.91
CA LEU A 34 -0.97 -10.03 11.28
C LEU A 34 -1.61 -10.89 12.38
N ASN A 35 -2.30 -11.95 11.99
CA ASN A 35 -3.11 -12.81 12.85
C ASN A 35 -2.67 -14.29 12.88
N ILE A 36 -1.69 -14.66 12.06
CA ILE A 36 -1.10 -15.99 12.03
C ILE A 36 0.17 -15.99 12.88
N ASP A 37 0.34 -17.01 13.73
CA ASP A 37 1.50 -17.19 14.61
C ASP A 37 2.22 -18.49 14.25
N HIS A 38 3.47 -18.38 13.78
CA HIS A 38 4.39 -19.50 13.54
C HIS A 38 5.61 -19.45 14.45
N CYS A 39 5.55 -18.69 15.54
CA CYS A 39 6.61 -18.70 16.54
C CYS A 39 6.57 -20.01 17.34
N THR A 40 7.73 -20.62 17.54
CA THR A 40 7.85 -21.77 18.45
C THR A 40 7.46 -21.32 19.86
N GLY A 41 6.40 -21.90 20.41
CA GLY A 41 5.89 -21.53 21.74
C GLY A 41 5.15 -20.18 21.77
N THR A 42 4.61 -19.70 20.64
CA THR A 42 3.88 -18.45 20.41
C THR A 42 4.67 -17.15 20.59
N CYS A 43 4.40 -16.13 19.77
CA CYS A 43 4.88 -14.75 19.95
C CYS A 43 3.95 -13.89 20.82
N GLY A 44 2.87 -14.47 21.36
CA GLY A 44 1.89 -13.79 22.19
C GLY A 44 0.49 -13.87 21.58
N THR A 45 -0.38 -12.92 21.94
CA THR A 45 -1.76 -12.92 21.46
C THR A 45 -1.91 -12.02 20.22
N PRO A 46 -2.42 -12.54 19.08
CA PRO A 46 -2.70 -11.73 17.91
C PRO A 46 -3.78 -10.66 18.18
N PRO A 47 -3.87 -9.60 17.37
CA PRO A 47 -3.01 -9.31 16.22
C PRO A 47 -1.61 -8.84 16.64
N PHE A 48 -0.60 -9.19 15.87
CA PHE A 48 0.82 -8.82 16.07
C PHE A 48 1.18 -7.49 15.38
N GLY A 49 0.25 -6.94 14.62
CA GLY A 49 0.44 -5.70 13.88
C GLY A 49 -0.45 -5.61 12.65
N THR A 50 -0.19 -4.60 11.84
CA THR A 50 -0.87 -4.37 10.56
C THR A 50 0.13 -4.02 9.48
N ILE A 51 -0.25 -4.30 8.23
CA ILE A 51 0.45 -3.86 7.03
C ILE A 51 -0.54 -3.09 6.17
N ASP A 52 -0.26 -1.81 5.94
CA ASP A 52 -1.03 -0.96 5.04
C ASP A 52 -0.30 -0.88 3.69
N VAL A 53 -1.00 -1.20 2.61
CA VAL A 53 -0.49 -1.18 1.23
C VAL A 53 -1.30 -0.13 0.46
N VAL A 54 -0.64 0.97 0.09
CA VAL A 54 -1.29 2.17 -0.44
C VAL A 54 -0.72 2.58 -1.79
N GLN A 55 -1.58 2.89 -2.76
CA GLN A 55 -1.12 3.48 -4.02
C GLN A 55 -0.47 4.87 -3.78
N ASN A 56 0.81 5.03 -4.12
CA ASN A 56 1.58 6.26 -3.87
C ASN A 56 1.89 7.06 -5.15
N GLY A 57 1.69 6.46 -6.32
CA GLY A 57 1.89 7.11 -7.62
C GLY A 57 1.67 6.13 -8.76
N VAL A 58 1.96 6.50 -10.00
CA VAL A 58 1.98 5.51 -11.10
C VAL A 58 3.14 4.55 -10.86
N ASN A 59 2.88 3.24 -10.91
CA ASN A 59 3.89 2.19 -10.71
C ASN A 59 4.54 2.17 -9.32
N ASP A 60 3.94 2.86 -8.33
CA ASP A 60 4.50 3.07 -7.00
C ASP A 60 3.45 2.74 -5.92
N VAL A 61 3.79 1.79 -5.07
CA VAL A 61 2.98 1.35 -3.93
C VAL A 61 3.80 1.49 -2.65
N LYS A 62 3.27 2.28 -1.73
CA LYS A 62 3.81 2.43 -0.38
C LYS A 62 3.32 1.30 0.51
N VAL A 63 4.22 0.72 1.29
CA VAL A 63 3.93 -0.28 2.31
C VAL A 63 4.37 0.25 3.67
N THR A 64 3.47 0.16 4.65
CA THR A 64 3.74 0.53 6.04
C THR A 64 3.43 -0.65 6.95
N VAL A 65 4.46 -1.18 7.62
CA VAL A 65 4.33 -2.27 8.60
C VAL A 65 4.41 -1.67 10.00
N THR A 66 3.35 -1.86 10.78
CA THR A 66 3.23 -1.40 12.16
C THR A 66 3.06 -2.59 13.08
N LEU A 67 4.07 -2.87 13.90
CA LEU A 67 3.98 -3.93 14.91
C LEU A 67 3.13 -3.48 16.10
N LYS A 68 2.58 -4.46 16.82
CA LYS A 68 1.89 -4.22 18.09
C LYS A 68 2.87 -3.62 19.10
N ALA A 69 2.36 -2.73 19.96
CA ALA A 69 3.18 -2.05 20.95
C ALA A 69 3.94 -3.04 21.84
N GLY A 70 5.26 -2.84 21.95
CA GLY A 70 6.17 -3.69 22.73
C GLY A 70 6.78 -4.84 21.94
N GLU A 71 6.32 -5.10 20.72
CA GLU A 71 6.96 -6.03 19.78
C GLU A 71 8.01 -5.29 18.94
N VAL A 72 9.03 -6.02 18.50
CA VAL A 72 10.10 -5.49 17.64
C VAL A 72 10.35 -6.46 16.49
N PHE A 73 10.91 -5.95 15.39
CA PHE A 73 11.37 -6.82 14.32
C PHE A 73 12.47 -7.75 14.83
N ALA A 74 12.52 -8.97 14.31
CA ALA A 74 13.57 -9.93 14.58
C ALA A 74 14.29 -10.31 13.27
N ASN A 75 15.38 -11.05 13.42
CA ASN A 75 16.08 -11.71 12.32
C ASN A 75 16.60 -13.07 12.83
N SER A 76 15.67 -13.99 13.01
CA SER A 76 15.76 -15.25 13.74
C SER A 76 15.19 -16.45 12.96
N ALA A 77 14.12 -16.25 12.17
CA ALA A 77 13.43 -17.30 11.43
C ALA A 77 12.92 -16.84 10.04
N GLY A 78 13.50 -15.73 9.57
CA GLY A 78 13.12 -14.94 8.40
C GLY A 78 13.73 -13.55 8.58
N GLY A 79 14.10 -12.86 7.51
CA GLY A 79 15.02 -11.72 7.60
C GLY A 79 14.36 -10.35 7.70
N GLY A 80 13.04 -10.22 7.91
CA GLY A 80 12.35 -8.93 7.97
C GLY A 80 10.89 -9.06 7.56
N VAL A 81 10.54 -8.53 6.38
CA VAL A 81 9.18 -8.59 5.81
C VAL A 81 9.20 -9.22 4.42
N GLY A 82 8.61 -10.41 4.30
CA GLY A 82 8.45 -11.15 3.06
C GLY A 82 7.09 -10.89 2.39
N PHE A 83 7.07 -10.85 1.06
CA PHE A 83 5.86 -10.66 0.25
C PHE A 83 6.03 -11.21 -1.17
N ASN A 84 4.91 -11.50 -1.85
CA ASN A 84 4.85 -11.90 -3.25
C ASN A 84 4.16 -10.82 -4.08
N LEU A 85 4.43 -10.80 -5.38
CA LEU A 85 3.81 -9.85 -6.31
C LEU A 85 3.33 -10.56 -7.57
N SER A 86 2.04 -10.42 -7.87
CA SER A 86 1.43 -11.03 -9.05
C SER A 86 2.19 -10.70 -10.33
N GLY A 87 2.61 -11.73 -11.06
CA GLY A 87 3.35 -11.58 -12.32
C GLY A 87 4.86 -11.39 -12.14
N ASN A 88 5.35 -11.40 -10.91
CA ASN A 88 6.76 -11.46 -10.53
C ASN A 88 7.64 -10.39 -11.21
N PRO A 89 7.26 -9.10 -11.15
CA PRO A 89 7.98 -8.04 -11.83
C PRO A 89 9.40 -7.85 -11.28
N THR A 90 10.31 -7.33 -12.10
CA THR A 90 11.52 -6.70 -11.55
C THR A 90 11.11 -5.42 -10.82
N ILE A 91 11.54 -5.28 -9.56
CA ILE A 91 11.16 -4.17 -8.68
C ILE A 91 12.38 -3.33 -8.29
N SER A 92 12.12 -2.12 -7.82
CA SER A 92 13.04 -1.38 -6.97
C SER A 92 12.34 -0.95 -5.69
N ALA A 93 13.12 -0.62 -4.66
CA ALA A 93 12.61 -0.06 -3.41
C ALA A 93 13.18 1.33 -3.18
N SER A 94 12.35 2.22 -2.63
CA SER A 94 12.76 3.55 -2.18
C SER A 94 12.09 3.89 -0.85
N ASN A 95 12.50 5.01 -0.23
CA ASN A 95 11.95 5.46 1.05
C ASN A 95 11.93 4.37 2.15
N VAL A 96 12.91 3.45 2.09
CA VAL A 96 13.04 2.35 3.04
C VAL A 96 13.51 2.89 4.39
N THR A 97 12.80 2.59 5.47
CA THR A 97 13.20 2.97 6.84
C THR A 97 14.65 2.52 7.12
N THR A 98 15.45 3.40 7.72
CA THR A 98 16.84 3.09 8.11
C THR A 98 16.91 1.81 8.96
N GLY A 99 17.89 0.97 8.66
CA GLY A 99 18.03 -0.34 9.30
C GLY A 99 17.27 -1.46 8.58
N PHE A 100 16.72 -1.16 7.39
CA PHE A 100 16.11 -2.11 6.48
C PHE A 100 16.63 -1.94 5.05
N ALA A 101 16.57 -3.00 4.24
CA ALA A 101 16.97 -2.95 2.84
C ALA A 101 16.25 -4.03 2.01
N LEU A 102 15.99 -3.72 0.72
CA LEU A 102 15.53 -4.72 -0.23
C LEU A 102 16.62 -5.77 -0.48
N VAL A 103 16.28 -7.05 -0.38
CA VAL A 103 17.22 -8.16 -0.57
C VAL A 103 17.58 -8.37 -2.04
N SER A 104 16.58 -8.34 -2.92
CA SER A 104 16.74 -8.58 -4.36
C SER A 104 15.70 -7.81 -5.16
N THR A 105 16.08 -7.36 -6.36
CA THR A 105 15.17 -6.69 -7.31
C THR A 105 14.38 -7.67 -8.18
N THR A 106 14.77 -8.94 -8.20
CA THR A 106 14.09 -10.02 -8.93
C THR A 106 13.58 -11.07 -7.95
N LYS A 107 12.50 -11.76 -8.33
CA LYS A 107 11.91 -12.82 -7.51
C LYS A 107 12.95 -13.86 -7.08
N GLY A 108 12.88 -14.25 -5.82
CA GLY A 108 13.66 -15.33 -5.23
C GLY A 108 12.76 -16.43 -4.66
N ALA A 109 13.33 -17.18 -3.73
CA ALA A 109 12.63 -18.12 -2.87
C ALA A 109 13.20 -17.93 -1.46
N ILE A 110 12.58 -17.03 -0.70
CA ILE A 110 13.03 -16.54 0.60
C ILE A 110 12.19 -17.24 1.66
N GLY A 111 12.82 -18.10 2.44
CA GLY A 111 12.13 -18.93 3.44
C GLY A 111 11.71 -18.13 4.66
N PHE A 112 10.45 -18.29 5.05
CA PHE A 112 9.87 -17.84 6.30
C PHE A 112 9.26 -19.06 7.01
N ASP A 113 9.74 -19.36 8.22
CA ASP A 113 9.37 -20.58 8.93
C ASP A 113 7.85 -20.74 9.06
N GLY A 114 7.34 -21.94 8.75
CA GLY A 114 5.90 -22.27 8.69
C GLY A 114 5.10 -21.63 7.54
N LEU A 115 5.45 -20.41 7.12
CA LEU A 115 4.74 -19.66 6.06
C LEU A 115 5.21 -19.99 4.64
N GLY A 116 6.33 -20.71 4.50
CA GLY A 116 6.86 -21.11 3.20
C GLY A 116 7.77 -20.06 2.57
N ASN A 117 7.78 -19.99 1.24
CA ASN A 117 8.68 -19.09 0.52
C ASN A 117 7.97 -17.83 0.03
N PHE A 118 8.62 -16.68 0.24
CA PHE A 118 8.29 -15.42 -0.39
C PHE A 118 9.26 -15.10 -1.54
N GLU A 119 8.80 -14.29 -2.48
CA GLU A 119 9.55 -13.91 -3.67
C GLU A 119 10.45 -12.69 -3.41
N TYR A 120 10.00 -11.78 -2.56
CA TYR A 120 10.68 -10.53 -2.23
C TYR A 120 10.73 -10.34 -0.72
N GLU A 121 11.72 -9.57 -0.27
CA GLU A 121 11.93 -9.28 1.14
C GLU A 121 12.53 -7.89 1.34
N ILE A 122 11.97 -7.15 2.30
CA ILE A 122 12.64 -6.03 2.96
C ILE A 122 13.27 -6.56 4.26
N ALA A 123 14.58 -6.78 4.23
CA ALA A 123 15.30 -7.36 5.35
C ALA A 123 15.63 -6.31 6.42
N CYS A 124 15.55 -6.67 7.70
CA CYS A 124 16.01 -5.88 8.83
C CYS A 124 17.54 -5.99 8.99
N THR A 125 18.28 -5.11 8.33
CA THR A 125 19.74 -5.06 8.37
C THR A 125 20.32 -4.58 9.70
N ALA A 126 19.50 -3.91 10.52
CA ALA A 126 19.88 -3.48 11.87
C ALA A 126 19.50 -4.51 12.97
N CYS A 127 18.72 -5.54 12.64
CA CYS A 127 18.27 -6.53 13.62
C CYS A 127 19.38 -7.54 13.94
N SER A 128 19.42 -7.99 15.18
CA SER A 128 20.29 -9.08 15.63
C SER A 128 19.49 -10.08 16.46
N GLY A 129 19.02 -11.15 15.82
CA GLY A 129 18.18 -12.17 16.45
C GLY A 129 16.96 -11.58 17.18
N GLY A 130 16.64 -12.12 18.35
CA GLY A 130 15.58 -11.65 19.24
C GLY A 130 15.98 -10.54 20.21
N ASN A 131 16.85 -9.62 19.80
CA ASN A 131 17.27 -8.51 20.66
C ASN A 131 16.12 -7.52 20.89
N PRO A 132 15.74 -7.19 22.15
CA PRO A 132 14.67 -6.23 22.44
C PRO A 132 14.99 -4.78 21.98
N GLY A 133 16.25 -4.47 21.67
CA GLY A 133 16.68 -3.18 21.12
C GLY A 133 16.58 -3.10 19.60
N ASN A 134 16.09 -4.14 18.91
CA ASN A 134 15.80 -4.08 17.49
C ASN A 134 14.74 -3.00 17.18
N PRO A 135 14.65 -2.52 15.92
CA PRO A 135 13.64 -1.54 15.54
C PRO A 135 12.22 -2.03 15.87
N ALA A 136 11.39 -1.15 16.45
CA ALA A 136 9.97 -1.42 16.73
C ALA A 136 9.03 -0.98 15.58
N GLY A 137 9.57 -0.25 14.60
CA GLY A 137 8.81 0.33 13.51
C GLY A 137 8.24 1.74 13.80
N PRO A 138 7.38 2.25 12.90
CA PRO A 138 6.92 1.58 11.68
C PRO A 138 8.05 1.40 10.66
N LEU A 139 8.02 0.28 9.94
CA LEU A 139 8.80 0.11 8.72
C LEU A 139 7.98 0.69 7.56
N ASN A 140 8.56 1.65 6.85
CA ASN A 140 8.01 2.20 5.62
C ASN A 140 8.94 1.87 4.46
N PHE A 141 8.37 1.55 3.31
CA PHE A 141 9.09 1.45 2.05
C PHE A 141 8.12 1.59 0.89
N ASP A 142 8.63 2.07 -0.23
CA ASP A 142 7.90 2.14 -1.49
C ASP A 142 8.46 1.08 -2.43
N ILE A 143 7.58 0.29 -3.03
CA ILE A 143 7.92 -0.66 -4.10
C ILE A 143 7.52 -0.05 -5.43
N ILE A 144 8.46 -0.08 -6.38
CA ILE A 144 8.29 0.52 -7.69
C ILE A 144 8.46 -0.55 -8.76
N ALA A 145 7.42 -0.73 -9.59
CA ALA A 145 7.45 -1.62 -10.75
C ALA A 145 6.37 -1.26 -11.78
N THR A 146 6.63 -1.52 -13.05
CA THR A 146 5.68 -1.25 -14.14
C THR A 146 4.34 -1.96 -13.89
N GLY A 147 3.25 -1.20 -13.88
CA GLY A 147 1.89 -1.70 -13.65
C GLY A 147 1.58 -2.04 -12.19
N LEU A 148 2.45 -1.72 -11.23
CA LEU A 148 2.26 -2.07 -9.83
C LEU A 148 1.08 -1.31 -9.21
N THR A 149 0.24 -2.08 -8.53
CA THR A 149 -0.92 -1.63 -7.74
C THR A 149 -1.03 -2.45 -6.45
N PRO A 150 -1.82 -2.06 -5.43
CA PRO A 150 -1.92 -2.81 -4.17
C PRO A 150 -2.49 -4.21 -4.39
N ALA A 151 -3.29 -4.39 -5.44
CA ALA A 151 -3.83 -5.70 -5.82
C ALA A 151 -2.74 -6.73 -6.14
N ALA A 152 -1.54 -6.30 -6.57
CA ALA A 152 -0.43 -7.20 -6.84
C ALA A 152 0.08 -7.93 -5.59
N PHE A 153 -0.12 -7.36 -4.39
CA PHE A 153 0.30 -7.95 -3.11
C PHE A 153 -0.66 -9.05 -2.59
N LYS A 154 -1.73 -9.36 -3.34
CA LYS A 154 -2.71 -10.41 -2.98
C LYS A 154 -2.31 -11.79 -3.50
N GLU A 155 -1.01 -12.07 -3.47
CA GLU A 155 -0.44 -13.37 -3.80
C GLU A 155 0.08 -14.02 -2.51
N PHE A 156 -0.31 -15.27 -2.28
CA PHE A 156 0.15 -16.03 -1.12
C PHE A 156 1.61 -16.49 -1.31
N SER A 157 2.29 -16.73 -0.21
CA SER A 157 3.53 -17.49 -0.14
C SER A 157 3.42 -18.85 -0.85
N THR A 158 4.56 -19.39 -1.28
CA THR A 158 4.63 -20.68 -1.98
C THR A 158 5.00 -21.82 -1.04
N HIS A 159 4.30 -22.94 -1.17
CA HIS A 159 4.56 -24.19 -0.45
C HIS A 159 4.79 -25.34 -1.43
N PRO A 160 5.57 -26.37 -1.04
CA PRO A 160 6.47 -26.42 0.12
C PRO A 160 7.75 -25.55 -0.07
N PRO A 161 8.48 -25.20 1.03
CA PRO A 161 8.26 -25.54 2.43
C PRO A 161 7.09 -24.75 3.05
N GLY A 162 6.78 -25.00 4.33
CA GLY A 162 5.65 -24.39 5.03
C GLY A 162 4.32 -25.11 4.81
N ASP A 163 3.32 -24.70 5.57
CA ASP A 163 1.99 -25.32 5.60
C ASP A 163 0.82 -24.31 5.67
N THR A 164 1.14 -23.01 5.71
CA THR A 164 0.15 -21.96 5.89
C THR A 164 0.28 -20.89 4.82
N ASP A 165 -0.81 -20.64 4.09
CA ASP A 165 -0.92 -19.54 3.13
C ASP A 165 -0.81 -18.19 3.84
N SER A 166 0.06 -17.30 3.35
CA SER A 166 0.18 -15.95 3.89
C SER A 166 0.55 -14.93 2.81
N TYR A 167 -0.11 -13.77 2.81
CA TYR A 167 0.21 -12.65 1.89
C TYR A 167 1.52 -11.96 2.28
N PHE A 168 1.80 -11.91 3.59
CA PHE A 168 3.02 -11.33 4.13
C PHE A 168 3.57 -12.22 5.25
N GLY A 169 4.88 -12.26 5.40
CA GLY A 169 5.56 -12.82 6.56
C GLY A 169 6.37 -11.74 7.25
N VAL A 170 6.33 -11.70 8.58
CA VAL A 170 7.13 -10.75 9.37
C VAL A 170 7.81 -11.51 10.50
N ASP A 171 9.14 -11.44 10.57
CA ASP A 171 9.85 -12.00 11.73
C ASP A 171 9.86 -10.99 12.87
N ILE A 172 9.39 -11.41 14.05
CA ILE A 172 9.23 -10.54 15.21
C ILE A 172 9.81 -11.18 16.46
N ARG A 173 10.00 -10.33 17.48
CA ARG A 173 10.12 -10.73 18.87
C ARG A 173 8.87 -10.28 19.61
N GLY A 174 8.11 -11.24 20.11
CA GLY A 174 6.94 -11.01 20.93
C GLY A 174 7.25 -10.34 22.28
N THR A 175 6.24 -9.78 22.92
CA THR A 175 6.35 -9.25 24.29
C THR A 175 6.69 -10.34 25.31
N ASN A 176 6.39 -11.60 24.98
CA ASN A 176 6.76 -12.80 25.73
C ASN A 176 8.21 -13.27 25.48
N THR A 177 9.01 -12.51 24.73
CA THR A 177 10.43 -12.74 24.38
C THR A 177 10.71 -13.81 23.35
N ASN A 178 9.71 -14.62 22.97
CA ASN A 178 9.85 -15.57 21.88
C ASN A 178 9.99 -14.83 20.55
N THR A 179 10.65 -15.49 19.60
CA THR A 179 10.79 -14.99 18.24
C THR A 179 10.22 -15.96 17.23
N GLY A 180 9.95 -15.44 16.05
CA GLY A 180 9.49 -16.23 14.92
C GLY A 180 8.62 -15.42 13.99
N VAL A 181 8.12 -16.12 12.98
CA VAL A 181 7.37 -15.50 11.91
C VAL A 181 5.90 -15.38 12.28
N VAL A 182 5.33 -14.20 12.05
CA VAL A 182 3.90 -13.94 12.04
C VAL A 182 3.43 -13.59 10.63
N GLY A 183 2.18 -13.89 10.32
CA GLY A 183 1.64 -13.74 8.97
C GLY A 183 0.21 -13.24 8.92
N THR A 184 -0.32 -13.16 7.71
CA THR A 184 -1.69 -12.75 7.42
C THR A 184 -2.23 -13.45 6.19
N ASN A 185 -3.42 -14.02 6.31
CA ASN A 185 -4.24 -14.48 5.19
C ASN A 185 -5.53 -13.66 5.04
N THR A 186 -5.61 -12.51 5.72
CA THR A 186 -6.78 -11.63 5.70
C THR A 186 -6.41 -10.25 5.19
N VAL A 187 -7.22 -9.74 4.27
CA VAL A 187 -7.11 -8.39 3.74
C VAL A 187 -8.46 -7.68 3.85
N THR A 188 -8.45 -6.50 4.46
CA THR A 188 -9.58 -5.57 4.40
C THR A 188 -9.31 -4.59 3.28
N VAL A 189 -10.10 -4.69 2.21
CA VAL A 189 -10.07 -3.73 1.11
C VAL A 189 -10.84 -2.49 1.55
N VAL A 190 -10.20 -1.33 1.58
CA VAL A 190 -10.91 -0.07 1.84
C VAL A 190 -11.39 0.47 0.49
N PRO A 191 -12.70 0.50 0.22
CA PRO A 191 -13.22 1.07 -1.02
C PRO A 191 -12.85 2.55 -1.12
N GLU A 192 -12.53 3.00 -2.33
CA GLU A 192 -12.22 4.40 -2.63
C GLU A 192 -13.19 5.33 -1.89
N PRO A 193 -12.69 6.39 -1.22
CA PRO A 193 -13.59 7.38 -0.66
C PRO A 193 -14.52 7.85 -1.78
N GLY A 194 -15.83 7.87 -1.54
CA GLY A 194 -16.84 8.27 -2.53
C GLY A 194 -16.69 9.71 -3.06
N THR A 195 -15.60 10.40 -2.74
CA THR A 195 -15.17 11.67 -3.30
C THR A 195 -15.04 11.63 -4.81
N LEU A 196 -14.63 10.53 -5.45
CA LEU A 196 -14.66 10.43 -6.92
C LEU A 196 -16.09 10.46 -7.48
N ALA A 197 -17.01 9.75 -6.84
CA ALA A 197 -18.43 9.83 -7.18
C ALA A 197 -19.00 11.22 -6.88
N LEU A 198 -18.59 11.87 -5.77
CA LEU A 198 -19.00 13.22 -5.41
C LEU A 198 -18.47 14.27 -6.41
N VAL A 199 -17.21 14.17 -6.83
CA VAL A 199 -16.62 15.03 -7.85
C VAL A 199 -17.30 14.80 -9.21
N GLY A 200 -17.53 13.54 -9.59
CA GLY A 200 -18.27 13.19 -10.81
C GLY A 200 -19.68 13.79 -10.81
N THR A 201 -20.43 13.61 -9.72
CA THR A 201 -21.78 14.19 -9.58
C THR A 201 -21.76 15.72 -9.52
N ALA A 202 -20.76 16.34 -8.88
CA ALA A 202 -20.60 17.78 -8.84
C ALA A 202 -20.33 18.37 -10.24
N LEU A 203 -19.43 17.76 -11.02
CA LEU A 203 -19.13 18.17 -12.39
C LEU A 203 -20.35 18.05 -13.31
N ILE A 204 -21.11 16.96 -13.19
CA ILE A 204 -22.37 16.79 -13.92
C ILE A 204 -23.38 17.88 -13.52
N GLY A 205 -23.50 18.17 -12.22
CA GLY A 205 -24.38 19.21 -11.68
C GLY A 205 -24.03 20.61 -12.21
N VAL A 206 -22.75 20.98 -12.16
CA VAL A 206 -22.25 22.26 -12.69
C VAL A 206 -22.48 22.34 -14.21
N GLY A 207 -22.19 21.28 -14.96
CA GLY A 207 -22.42 21.22 -16.39
C GLY A 207 -23.91 21.30 -16.77
N ALA A 208 -24.81 20.75 -15.97
CA ALA A 208 -26.25 20.89 -16.15
C ALA A 208 -26.73 22.32 -15.85
N TRP A 209 -26.23 22.95 -14.79
CA TRP A 209 -26.56 24.32 -14.41
C TRP A 209 -26.08 25.36 -15.44
N ALA A 210 -24.83 25.24 -15.90
CA ALA A 210 -24.26 26.13 -16.92
C ALA A 210 -25.07 26.09 -18.23
N ARG A 211 -25.52 24.90 -18.66
CA ARG A 211 -26.38 24.73 -19.84
C ARG A 211 -27.72 25.46 -19.71
N ARG A 212 -28.31 25.52 -18.50
CA ARG A 212 -29.57 26.25 -18.27
C ARG A 212 -29.39 27.76 -18.41
N ARG A 213 -28.28 28.33 -17.92
CA ARG A 213 -28.01 29.78 -18.04
C ARG A 213 -27.77 30.23 -19.47
N VAL A 214 -27.02 29.47 -20.26
CA VAL A 214 -26.75 29.81 -21.67
C VAL A 214 -28.04 29.78 -22.50
N ARG A 215 -28.91 28.79 -22.27
CA ARG A 215 -30.22 28.71 -22.95
C ARG A 215 -31.19 29.82 -22.54
N GLY A 216 -31.12 30.31 -21.30
CA GLY A 216 -31.89 31.46 -20.85
C GLY A 216 -31.49 32.77 -21.55
N LEU A 217 -30.19 33.00 -21.71
CA LEU A 217 -29.65 34.20 -22.38
C LEU A 217 -29.95 34.26 -23.88
N LEU A 218 -30.06 33.11 -24.55
CA LEU A 218 -30.41 33.02 -25.98
C LEU A 218 -31.89 33.26 -26.28
N ARG A 219 -32.77 33.22 -25.28
CA ARG A 219 -34.23 33.46 -25.47
C ARG A 219 -34.63 34.93 -25.32
N THR A 220 -33.73 35.78 -24.85
CA THR A 220 -33.97 37.20 -24.59
C THR A 220 -33.23 38.12 -25.58
N ALA A 221 -32.68 37.57 -26.66
CA ALA A 221 -32.02 38.28 -27.76
C ALA A 221 -32.78 38.03 -29.06
#